data_AF-A0A958VZ34-F1
#
_entry.id   AF-A0A958VZ34-F1
#
_cell.length_a   1.000
_cell.length_b   1.000
_cell.length_c   1.000
_cell.angle_alpha   90.00
_cell.angle_beta   90.00
_cell.angle_gamma   90.00
#
_symmetry.space_group_name_H-M   'P 1'
#
loop_
_entity.id
_entity.type
_entity.pdbx_description
1 polymer ?
#
loop_
_entity_poly.entity_id
_entity_poly.type
_entity_poly.pdbx_seq_one_letter_code
_entity_poly.pdbx_strand_id
1 'polypeptide(L)' 'MVKFIELTISDDDEVRKQLVNIDNIGRVFPSPQNDRHSMVELNYHSINDAPVVLEVNLPYETLRSYFLPS' A
#
# COMPACT_ATOMS: atom_id res chain seq x y z
N MET A 1 6.29 0.87 18.94
CA MET A 1 6.77 -0.43 18.42
C MET A 1 6.54 -0.40 16.94
N VAL A 2 7.60 -0.30 16.13
CA VAL A 2 7.47 -0.17 14.68
C VAL A 2 6.91 -1.47 14.12
N LYS A 3 5.74 -1.42 13.48
CA LYS A 3 5.12 -2.57 12.83
C LYS A 3 5.39 -2.48 11.33
N PHE A 4 5.95 -3.56 10.77
CA PHE A 4 6.14 -3.69 9.33
C PHE A 4 5.10 -4.65 8.75
N ILE A 5 4.67 -4.39 7.52
CA ILE A 5 3.81 -5.26 6.72
C ILE A 5 4.51 -5.57 5.39
N GLU A 6 4.49 -6.83 4.98
CA GLU A 6 4.96 -7.22 3.65
C GLU A 6 3.79 -7.10 2.67
N LEU A 7 3.93 -6.23 1.66
CA LEU A 7 2.92 -6.02 0.62
C LEU A 7 3.43 -6.59 -0.70
N THR A 8 2.58 -7.36 -1.38
CA THR A 8 2.80 -7.74 -2.77
C THR A 8 2.34 -6.58 -3.64
N ILE A 9 3.26 -5.96 -4.38
CA ILE A 9 2.99 -4.81 -5.23
C ILE A 9 3.20 -5.16 -6.70
N SER A 10 2.46 -4.47 -7.56
CA SER A 10 2.59 -4.51 -9.02
C SER A 10 3.24 -3.21 -9.47
N ASP A 11 4.36 -3.29 -10.19
CA ASP A 11 5.14 -2.14 -10.65
C ASP A 11 5.69 -2.44 -12.05
N ASP A 12 5.32 -1.65 -13.06
CA ASP A 12 5.79 -1.75 -14.45
C ASP A 12 5.94 -3.20 -14.98
N ASP A 13 4.85 -3.98 -14.93
CA ASP A 13 4.74 -5.40 -15.33
C ASP A 13 5.47 -6.42 -14.43
N GLU A 14 6.10 -5.98 -13.34
CA GLU A 14 6.71 -6.85 -12.34
C GLU A 14 5.87 -6.94 -11.05
N VAL A 15 5.77 -8.15 -10.50
CA VAL A 15 5.18 -8.39 -9.18
C VAL A 15 6.31 -8.61 -8.18
N ARG A 16 6.40 -7.76 -7.17
CA ARG A 16 7.43 -7.86 -6.13
C ARG A 16 6.82 -7.73 -4.73
N LYS A 17 7.56 -8.20 -3.74
CA LYS A 17 7.23 -8.02 -2.33
C LYS A 17 8.02 -6.84 -1.77
N GLN A 18 7.34 -5.95 -1.06
CA GLN A 18 7.94 -4.80 -0.41
C GLN A 18 7.57 -4.76 1.07
N LEU A 19 8.58 -4.64 1.93
CA LEU A 19 8.38 -4.41 3.35
C LEU A 19 8.09 -2.92 3.60
N VAL A 20 6.92 -2.63 4.15
CA VAL A 20 6.44 -1.27 4.41
C VAL A 20 6.27 -1.08 5.90
N ASN A 21 6.80 0.03 6.43
CA ASN A 21 6.49 0.44 7.80
C ASN A 21 5.05 0.98 7.85
N ILE A 22 4.22 0.41 8.71
CA ILE A 22 2.80 0.80 8.86
C ILE A 22 2.69 2.27 9.26
N ASP A 23 3.64 2.81 10.02
CA ASP A 23 3.62 4.23 10.44
C ASP A 23 3.74 5.20 9.25
N ASN A 24 4.24 4.72 8.10
CA ASN A 24 4.37 5.51 6.87
C ASN A 24 3.16 5.35 5.94
N ILE A 25 2.18 4.53 6.27
CA ILE A 25 0.96 4.38 5.45
C ILE A 25 0.05 5.58 5.73
N GLY A 26 -0.24 6.34 4.68
CA GLY A 26 -1.15 7.49 4.72
C GLY A 26 -2.58 7.07 4.42
N ARG A 27 -2.86 6.82 3.14
CA ARG A 27 -4.21 6.50 2.66
C ARG A 27 -4.23 5.17 1.93
N VAL A 28 -5.31 4.43 2.12
CA VAL A 28 -5.60 3.21 1.37
C VAL A 28 -6.91 3.43 0.61
N PHE A 29 -6.93 3.09 -0.67
CA PHE A 29 -8.08 3.27 -1.53
C PHE A 29 -8.23 2.08 -2.51
N PRO A 30 -9.47 1.75 -2.92
CA PRO A 30 -9.69 0.70 -3.89
C PRO A 30 -9.09 1.07 -5.25
N SER A 31 -8.59 0.07 -6.00
CA SER A 31 -8.21 0.32 -7.40
C SER A 31 -9.49 0.50 -8.24
N PRO A 32 -9.59 1.57 -9.05
CA PRO A 32 -10.78 1.85 -9.86
C PRO A 32 -10.94 0.86 -11.03
N GLN A 33 -9.87 0.13 -11.38
CA GLN A 33 -9.83 -0.74 -12.56
C GLN A 33 -9.84 -2.23 -12.19
N ASN A 34 -9.51 -2.59 -10.94
CA ASN A 34 -9.34 -3.98 -10.52
C ASN A 34 -9.71 -4.18 -9.05
N ASP A 35 -10.75 -4.98 -8.77
CA ASP A 35 -11.22 -5.29 -7.41
C ASP A 35 -10.24 -6.15 -6.60
N ARG A 36 -9.30 -6.82 -7.27
CA ARG A 36 -8.23 -7.60 -6.64
C ARG A 36 -7.06 -6.74 -6.22
N HIS A 37 -6.98 -5.49 -6.68
CA HIS A 37 -5.92 -4.57 -6.34
C HIS A 37 -6.43 -3.42 -5.49
N SER A 38 -5.52 -2.81 -4.75
CA SER A 38 -5.74 -1.60 -3.98
C SER A 38 -4.53 -0.70 -4.10
N MET A 39 -4.70 0.57 -3.75
CA MET A 39 -3.63 1.55 -3.80
C MET A 39 -3.31 2.03 -2.38
N VAL A 40 -2.02 2.13 -2.09
CA VAL A 40 -1.49 2.60 -0.80
C VAL A 40 -0.61 3.82 -1.03
N GLU A 41 -1.03 4.95 -0.49
CA GLU A 41 -0.22 6.17 -0.42
C GLU A 41 0.66 6.13 0.82
N LEU A 42 1.95 6.40 0.64
CA LEU A 42 2.95 6.45 1.70
C LEU A 42 3.33 7.90 1.99
N ASN A 43 3.37 8.23 3.28
CA ASN A 43 3.77 9.53 3.83
C ASN A 43 5.30 9.72 3.85
N TYR A 44 5.99 9.30 2.80
CA TYR A 44 7.41 9.60 2.68
C TYR A 44 7.64 11.05 2.29
N HIS A 45 8.65 11.68 2.88
CA HIS A 45 9.21 12.90 2.33
C HIS A 45 9.94 12.50 1.04
N SER A 46 9.23 12.50 -0.09
CA SER A 46 9.86 12.24 -1.37
C SER A 46 10.70 13.45 -1.77
N ILE A 47 11.80 13.22 -2.48
CA ILE A 47 12.72 14.28 -2.92
C ILE A 47 12.01 15.31 -3.81
N ASN A 48 10.87 14.94 -4.39
CA ASN A 48 10.12 15.73 -5.36
C ASN A 48 8.74 16.20 -4.86
N ASP A 49 8.45 16.08 -3.56
CA ASP A 49 7.12 16.36 -2.95
C ASP A 49 5.93 15.62 -3.60
N ALA A 50 6.20 14.61 -4.43
CA ALA A 50 5.18 13.75 -5.01
C ALA A 50 4.80 12.63 -4.02
N PRO A 51 3.50 12.32 -3.86
CA PRO A 51 3.07 11.19 -3.05
C PRO A 51 3.58 9.87 -3.66
N VAL A 52 4.13 8.99 -2.81
CA VAL A 52 4.54 7.65 -3.23
C VAL A 52 3.32 6.75 -3.12
N VAL A 53 2.82 6.25 -4.25
CA VAL A 53 1.66 5.35 -4.30
C VAL A 53 2.12 3.98 -4.76
N LEU A 54 1.73 2.94 -4.02
CA LEU A 54 1.96 1.54 -4.37
C LEU A 54 0.65 0.91 -4.83
N GLU A 55 0.67 0.24 -5.98
CA GLU A 55 -0.41 -0.67 -6.37
C GLU A 55 -0.18 -2.03 -5.70
N VAL A 56 -1.04 -2.39 -4.77
CA VAL A 56 -0.96 -3.61 -3.98
C VAL A 56 -1.90 -4.65 -4.57
N ASN A 57 -1.38 -5.86 -4.79
CA ASN A 57 -2.12 -7.01 -5.26
C ASN A 57 -2.90 -7.68 -4.11
N LEU A 58 -3.78 -6.90 -3.46
CA LEU A 58 -4.71 -7.31 -2.42
C LEU A 58 -6.01 -6.51 -2.57
N PRO A 59 -7.19 -7.14 -2.34
CA PRO A 59 -8.45 -6.43 -2.28
C PRO A 59 -8.48 -5.39 -1.15
N TYR A 60 -9.20 -4.28 -1.39
CA TYR A 60 -9.29 -3.17 -0.45
C TYR A 60 -9.72 -3.57 0.96
N GLU A 61 -10.80 -4.35 1.12
CA GLU A 61 -11.30 -4.73 2.45
C GLU A 61 -10.30 -5.63 3.20
N THR A 62 -9.61 -6.52 2.49
CA THR A 62 -8.54 -7.34 3.08
C THR A 62 -7.40 -6.46 3.56
N LEU A 63 -6.93 -5.54 2.71
CA LEU A 63 -5.85 -4.64 3.07
C LEU A 63 -6.23 -3.72 4.24
N ARG A 64 -7.45 -3.19 4.25
CA ARG A 64 -8.00 -2.35 5.31
C ARG A 64 -8.05 -3.05 6.66
N SER A 65 -8.32 -4.35 6.69
CA SER A 65 -8.38 -5.13 7.94
C SER A 65 -7.05 -5.19 8.69
N TYR A 66 -5.91 -4.98 8.01
CA TYR A 66 -4.61 -4.90 8.69
C TYR A 66 -4.44 -3.61 9.50
N PHE A 67 -5.24 -2.58 9.23
CA PHE A 67 -5.11 -1.24 9.83
C PHE A 67 -6.21 -0.90 10.83
N LEU A 68 -7.30 -1.67 10.87
CA LEU A 68 -8.38 -1.46 11.82
C LEU A 68 -8.21 -2.38 13.03
N PRO A 69 -8.26 -1.87 14.27
CA PRO A 69 -8.31 -2.73 15.45
C PRO A 69 -9.62 -3.53 15.44
N SER A 70 -9.51 -4.81 15.78
CA SER A 70 -10.62 -5.76 15.97
C SER A 70 -11.50 -5.37 17.15
#